data_AF-A0A9E5BMN0-F1
#
_entry.id   AF-A0A9E5BMN0-F1
#
_cell.length_a   1.000
_cell.length_b   1.000
_cell.length_c   1.000
_cell.angle_alpha   90.00
_cell.angle_beta   90.00
_cell.angle_gamma   90.00
#
_symmetry.space_group_name_H-M   'P 1'
#
loop_
_entity.id
_entity.type
_entity.pdbx_description
1 polymer ?
#
loop_
_entity_poly.entity_id
_entity_poly.type
_entity_poly.pdbx_seq_one_letter_code
_entity_poly.pdbx_strand_id
1 'polypeptide(L)' 'FDRGFGKMYSAHIMQANHGCDFDFLETKSAAGSGADPEIH' A
#
# COMPACT_ATOMS: atom_id res chain seq x y z
N PHE A 1 -0.18 0.51 21.23
CA PHE A 1 -0.27 1.86 20.65
C PHE A 1 -1.70 2.06 20.18
N ASP A 2 -2.46 2.94 20.84
CA ASP A 2 -3.91 2.95 20.65
C ASP A 2 -4.37 3.94 19.57
N ARG A 3 -3.45 4.83 19.13
CA ARG A 3 -3.67 5.82 18.07
C ARG A 3 -2.36 6.31 17.45
N GLY A 4 -2.48 7.11 16.40
CA GLY A 4 -1.35 7.78 15.73
C GLY A 4 -0.44 6.83 14.97
N PHE A 5 0.81 7.26 14.75
CA PHE A 5 1.80 6.52 13.98
C PHE A 5 2.02 5.10 14.51
N GLY A 6 2.09 4.90 15.83
CA GLY A 6 2.30 3.57 16.41
C GLY A 6 1.16 2.57 16.10
N LYS A 7 -0.09 3.04 16.01
CA LYS A 7 -1.22 2.21 15.58
C LYS A 7 -1.13 1.87 14.09
N MET A 8 -0.82 2.86 13.26
CA MET A 8 -0.63 2.66 11.81
C MET A 8 0.52 1.68 11.55
N TYR A 9 1.67 1.89 12.19
CA TYR A 9 2.84 1.02 12.06
C TYR A 9 2.52 -0.42 12.43
N SER A 10 1.91 -0.65 13.59
CA SER A 10 1.57 -2.01 14.05
C SER A 10 0.55 -2.72 13.15
N ALA A 11 -0.27 -1.95 12.42
CA ALA A 11 -1.30 -2.50 11.55
C ALA A 11 -0.80 -2.79 10.12
N HIS A 12 0.21 -2.06 9.63
CA HIS A 12 0.57 -2.04 8.21
C HIS A 12 2.02 -2.45 7.91
N ILE A 13 2.92 -2.49 8.90
CA ILE A 13 4.32 -2.86 8.64
C ILE A 13 4.45 -4.35 8.28
N MET A 14 5.12 -4.64 7.17
CA MET A 14 5.36 -6.02 6.73
C MET A 14 6.58 -6.64 7.43
N GLN A 15 6.64 -7.97 7.41
CA GLN A 15 7.78 -8.70 7.94
C GLN A 15 9.06 -8.44 7.13
N ALA A 16 10.22 -8.69 7.74
CA ALA A 16 11.52 -8.36 7.15
C ALA A 16 11.82 -9.11 5.84
N ASN A 17 11.35 -10.34 5.71
CA ASN A 17 11.47 -11.11 4.48
C ASN A 17 10.60 -10.54 3.34
N HIS A 18 9.67 -9.64 3.63
CA HIS A 18 8.86 -8.92 2.64
C HIS A 18 9.31 -7.45 2.46
N GLY A 19 10.41 -7.04 3.10
CA GLY A 19 11.03 -5.72 2.86
C GLY A 19 10.78 -4.66 3.94
N CYS A 20 10.11 -4.97 5.06
CA CYS A 20 9.85 -4.01 6.15
C CYS A 20 9.15 -2.71 5.68
N ASP A 21 8.35 -2.76 4.62
CA ASP A 21 7.58 -1.61 4.14
C ASP A 21 6.10 -1.71 4.54
N PHE A 22 5.35 -0.63 4.33
CA PHE A 22 3.91 -0.64 4.55
C PHE A 22 3.18 -1.35 3.39
N ASP A 23 2.21 -2.20 3.73
CA ASP A 23 1.42 -2.97 2.77
C ASP A 23 0.75 -2.12 1.65
N PHE A 24 0.34 -0.90 1.98
CA PHE A 24 -0.33 0.02 1.06
C PHE A 24 0.64 0.78 0.13
N LEU A 25 1.94 0.72 0.38
CA LEU A 25 2.97 1.31 -0.48
C LEU A 25 3.45 0.35 -1.58
N GLU A 26 3.05 -0.93 -1.52
CA GLU A 26 3.37 -1.87 -2.58
C GLU A 26 2.80 -1.39 -3.92
N THR A 27 3.69 -1.27 -4.91
CA THR A 27 3.27 -0.99 -6.29
C THR A 27 2.56 -2.23 -6.83
N LYS A 28 1.23 -2.22 -6.80
CA LYS A 28 0.44 -3.22 -7.52
C LYS A 28 0.66 -2.98 -9.00
N SER A 29 1.13 -3.99 -9.73
CA SER A 29 1.22 -3.91 -11.18
C SER A 29 -0.13 -3.46 -11.72
N ALA A 30 -0.14 -2.30 -12.38
CA ALA A 30 -1.30 -1.73 -13.04
C ALA A 30 -1.65 -2.56 -14.29
N ALA A 31 -2.02 -3.82 -14.11
CA ALA A 31 -2.52 -4.66 -15.19
C ALA A 31 -3.94 -4.27 -15.63
N GLY A 32 -4.52 -3.17 -15.12
CA GLY A 32 -5.88 -2.77 -15.50
C GLY A 32 -6.40 -1.40 -15.03
N SER A 33 -5.58 -0.50 -14.47
CA SER A 33 -6.06 0.78 -13.92
C SER A 33 -5.66 2.02 -14.72
N GLY A 34 -5.41 1.89 -16.02
CA GLY A 34 -4.89 2.96 -16.87
C GLY A 34 -5.50 3.04 -18.27
N ALA A 35 -6.72 2.56 -18.48
CA ALA A 35 -7.48 3.01 -19.63
C ALA A 35 -8.01 4.42 -19.28
N ASP A 36 -7.38 5.44 -19.86
CA ASP A 36 -7.92 6.80 -19.88
C ASP A 36 -9.37 6.74 -20.39
N PRO A 37 -10.37 7.35 -19.73
CA PRO A 37 -11.73 7.35 -20.23
C PRO A 37 -11.79 7.92 -21.65
N GLU A 38 -12.37 7.15 -22.58
CA GLU A 38 -12.58 7.61 -23.95
C GLU A 38 -13.56 8.78 -23.94
N ILE A 39 -13.05 9.98 -24.24
CA ILE A 39 -13.87 11.18 -24.42
C ILE A 39 -14.44 11.17 -25.84
N HIS A 40 -15.75 10.95 -25.97
CA HIS A 40 -16.52 11.18 -27.19
C HIS A 40 -17.26 12.52 -27.11
#